data_AF-A0AAE8SIN8-F1
#
_entry.id   AF-A0AAE8SIN8-F1
#
_cell.length_a   1.000
_cell.length_b   1.000
_cell.length_c   1.000
_cell.angle_alpha   90.00
_cell.angle_beta   90.00
_cell.angle_gamma   90.00
#
_symmetry.space_group_name_H-M   'P 1'
#
loop_
_entity.id
_entity.type
_entity.pdbx_description
1 polymer ?
#
loop_
_entity_poly.entity_id
_entity_poly.type
_entity_poly.pdbx_seq_one_letter_code
_entity_poly.pdbx_strand_id
1 'polypeptide(L)'
;MSFAARNALRLARASAPAFPRNAARCFSATRVQRVNDTNIKKNVVREKEIPVTVYAAGQGTGDKHTVNVSEAAARIPSETPIPSHEGEIVQPLSRKAYEQLPYTMRNMSVYGKTIILTGAARGLGNHMARACAEAGAKNIVLFDANQELGDEAAAELHDKTGLPVSFFKVDVRDGAAINAAVDEVVEHYGAPDVLINSAGIADSNIKAETYDPAMFRRLIDINLTGSFLMSQAVGRAMMAAGKPGSIILVASMSGSVVNFPQEQSCYNASKAGVIQLGRSLAAEWAKYDIRVNCISPGYMDTALNRVPALDAQKKIWKSLTPQNRLGNVDELNGLAIFLASDSSKFMTGSNCIIDGGYTCL
;
A
#
# COMPACT_ATOMS: atom_id res chain seq x y z
N MET A 1 13.74 -11.93 61.39
CA MET A 1 15.02 -11.92 62.12
C MET A 1 16.12 -11.63 61.10
N SER A 2 16.56 -10.38 60.95
CA SER A 2 17.83 -9.83 61.51
C SER A 2 19.02 -10.74 61.20
N PHE A 3 20.02 -10.36 60.42
CA PHE A 3 20.98 -9.30 60.77
C PHE A 3 21.67 -8.66 59.55
N ALA A 4 21.97 -7.37 59.72
CA ALA A 4 22.74 -6.50 58.84
C ALA A 4 24.19 -6.34 59.34
N ALA A 5 25.00 -5.66 58.52
CA ALA A 5 26.19 -4.85 58.87
C ALA A 5 27.51 -5.61 59.15
N ARG A 6 28.72 -5.15 58.80
CA ARG A 6 29.27 -3.80 58.53
C ARG A 6 30.75 -3.91 58.02
N ASN A 7 31.19 -2.96 57.17
CA ASN A 7 32.44 -2.13 57.21
C ASN A 7 33.83 -2.79 57.45
N ALA A 8 35.00 -2.33 56.97
CA ALA A 8 35.43 -1.13 56.21
C ALA A 8 36.91 -1.26 55.75
N LEU A 9 37.25 -0.44 54.75
CA LEU A 9 38.51 0.20 54.32
C LEU A 9 39.88 -0.04 55.04
N ARG A 10 40.94 -0.18 54.22
CA ARG A 10 42.18 0.68 54.12
C ARG A 10 43.09 0.18 52.97
N LEU A 11 43.40 0.94 51.90
CA LEU A 11 44.51 1.93 51.72
C LEU A 11 45.91 1.36 52.09
N ALA A 12 47.02 1.40 51.33
CA ALA A 12 47.51 2.06 50.09
C ALA A 12 48.83 1.32 49.69
N ARG A 13 49.42 1.32 48.47
CA ARG A 13 50.23 2.34 47.75
C ARG A 13 50.80 1.60 46.50
N ALA A 14 50.57 2.07 45.27
CA ALA A 14 51.49 2.88 44.43
C ALA A 14 52.82 2.23 44.00
N SER A 15 52.94 1.90 42.70
CA SER A 15 54.12 2.21 41.88
C SER A 15 53.83 1.97 40.39
N ALA A 16 53.88 3.05 39.61
CA ALA A 16 53.86 3.05 38.14
C ALA A 16 55.20 2.58 37.57
N PRO A 17 55.28 2.19 36.28
CA PRO A 17 56.50 2.31 35.52
C PRO A 17 56.44 3.50 34.54
N ALA A 18 57.57 4.19 34.50
CA ALA A 18 57.84 5.42 33.78
C ALA A 18 58.22 5.18 32.31
N PHE A 19 57.99 6.23 31.51
CA PHE A 19 58.48 6.44 30.15
C PHE A 19 60.01 6.45 30.04
N PRO A 20 60.57 6.12 28.87
CA PRO A 20 61.73 6.82 28.34
C PRO A 20 61.30 7.96 27.41
N ARG A 21 61.89 9.14 27.65
CA ARG A 21 61.85 10.37 26.84
C ARG A 21 63.12 10.46 25.97
N ASN A 22 62.99 11.27 24.91
CA ASN A 22 64.00 11.92 24.05
C ASN A 22 64.36 11.20 22.74
N ALA A 23 64.41 11.85 21.58
CA ALA A 23 64.09 13.24 21.22
C ALA A 23 64.00 13.41 19.69
N ALA A 24 63.16 14.39 19.30
CA ALA A 24 63.26 15.28 18.14
C ALA A 24 63.12 14.70 16.71
N ARG A 25 62.05 15.12 16.01
CA ARG A 25 62.07 16.28 15.10
C ARG A 25 60.72 16.51 14.38
N CYS A 26 60.36 17.79 14.29
CA CYS A 26 59.57 18.47 13.27
C CYS A 26 58.10 18.07 13.06
N PHE A 27 57.20 18.88 13.61
CA PHE A 27 55.86 19.08 13.07
C PHE A 27 55.95 19.71 11.68
N SER A 28 55.54 18.98 10.65
CA SER A 28 55.10 19.56 9.37
C SER A 28 53.63 19.22 9.20
N ALA A 29 52.81 20.26 9.04
CA ALA A 29 51.37 20.17 8.87
C ALA A 29 51.01 19.23 7.71
N THR A 30 50.44 18.06 8.03
CA THR A 30 49.87 17.19 7.00
C THR A 30 48.51 17.77 6.62
N ARG A 31 48.56 18.58 5.56
CA ARG A 31 47.45 18.97 4.70
C ARG A 31 46.48 17.79 4.56
N VAL A 32 45.25 17.96 5.03
CA VAL A 32 44.12 17.12 4.62
C VAL A 32 44.11 17.16 3.10
N GLN A 33 44.58 16.10 2.46
CA GLN A 33 44.40 15.93 1.03
C GLN A 33 42.90 15.78 0.82
N ARG A 34 42.26 16.88 0.39
CA ARG A 34 41.12 16.81 -0.52
C ARG A 34 41.49 15.75 -1.55
N VAL A 35 40.79 14.64 -1.53
CA VAL A 35 40.75 13.73 -2.67
C VAL A 35 40.06 14.52 -3.78
N ASN A 36 40.85 15.27 -4.53
CA ASN A 36 40.50 15.74 -5.86
C ASN A 36 40.49 14.48 -6.74
N ASP A 37 39.39 13.75 -6.73
CA ASP A 37 39.19 12.67 -7.70
C ASP A 37 38.68 13.27 -9.02
N THR A 38 39.59 13.95 -9.73
CA THR A 38 39.37 14.52 -11.06
C THR A 38 39.55 13.49 -12.19
N ASN A 39 39.31 12.20 -11.94
CA ASN A 39 39.41 11.15 -12.97
C ASN A 39 38.09 10.50 -13.40
N ILE A 40 36.94 10.85 -12.81
CA ILE A 40 35.63 10.28 -13.20
C ILE A 40 35.03 10.95 -14.45
N LYS A 41 35.58 12.08 -14.93
CA LYS A 41 34.97 12.88 -16.01
C LYS A 41 35.22 12.37 -17.45
N LYS A 42 36.03 11.34 -17.68
CA LYS A 42 36.38 10.90 -19.05
C LYS A 42 35.41 9.90 -19.70
N ASN A 43 34.50 9.29 -18.92
CA ASN A 43 33.59 8.25 -19.44
C ASN A 43 32.11 8.66 -19.45
N VAL A 44 31.81 9.95 -19.37
CA VAL A 44 30.42 10.42 -19.54
C VAL A 44 30.14 10.52 -21.04
N VAL A 45 29.50 9.50 -21.60
CA VAL A 45 29.00 9.52 -22.98
C VAL A 45 27.92 10.60 -23.07
N ARG A 46 28.18 11.65 -23.84
CA ARG A 46 27.19 12.68 -24.19
C ARG A 46 26.80 12.45 -25.63
N GLU A 47 25.84 11.56 -25.85
CA GLU A 47 25.26 11.35 -27.17
C GLU A 47 24.63 12.66 -27.63
N LYS A 48 25.11 13.18 -28.75
CA LYS A 48 24.53 14.38 -29.39
C LYS A 48 23.41 14.01 -30.35
N GLU A 49 23.45 12.78 -30.84
CA GLU A 49 22.59 12.23 -31.86
C GLU A 49 22.22 10.79 -31.46
N ILE A 50 20.92 10.49 -31.45
CA ILE A 50 20.40 9.17 -31.15
C ILE A 50 19.77 8.62 -32.44
N PRO A 51 20.32 7.56 -33.05
CA PRO A 51 19.67 6.92 -34.19
C PRO A 51 18.43 6.16 -33.70
N VAL A 52 17.29 6.46 -34.31
CA VAL A 52 15.98 5.86 -34.00
C VAL A 52 15.49 5.09 -35.21
N THR A 53 15.00 3.88 -34.97
CA THR A 53 14.23 3.11 -35.95
C THR A 53 12.83 2.91 -35.39
N VAL A 54 11.81 3.41 -36.08
CA VAL A 54 10.40 3.30 -35.69
C VAL A 54 9.71 2.30 -36.58
N TYR A 55 9.03 1.32 -36.00
CA TYR A 55 8.20 0.38 -36.73
C TYR A 55 6.74 0.79 -36.61
N ALA A 56 6.11 1.15 -37.73
CA ALA A 56 4.69 1.43 -37.76
C ALA A 56 3.88 0.12 -37.71
N ALA A 57 2.71 0.17 -37.06
CA ALA A 57 1.81 -0.97 -37.02
C ALA A 57 1.43 -1.41 -38.45
N GLY A 58 1.69 -2.67 -38.79
CA GLY A 58 1.36 -3.25 -40.10
C GLY A 58 2.42 -3.07 -41.19
N GLN A 59 3.58 -2.46 -40.91
CA GLN A 59 4.70 -2.37 -41.85
C GLN A 59 5.88 -3.24 -41.40
N GLY A 60 6.43 -4.05 -42.31
CA GLY A 60 7.55 -4.95 -42.04
C GLY A 60 8.95 -4.30 -42.07
N THR A 61 9.02 -3.01 -42.42
CA THR A 61 10.26 -2.22 -42.51
C THR A 61 10.16 -1.01 -41.59
N GLY A 62 11.19 -0.74 -40.79
CA GLY A 62 11.21 0.38 -39.85
C GLY A 62 11.78 1.66 -40.46
N ASP A 63 11.14 2.79 -40.18
CA ASP A 63 11.56 4.13 -40.57
C ASP A 63 12.73 4.60 -39.70
N LYS A 64 13.83 5.00 -40.34
CA LYS A 64 15.06 5.41 -39.65
C LYS A 64 15.18 6.94 -39.64
N HIS A 65 15.40 7.53 -38.48
CA HIS A 65 15.71 8.95 -38.32
C HIS A 65 16.65 9.19 -37.13
N THR A 66 17.17 10.40 -36.98
CA THR A 66 18.07 10.77 -35.88
C THR A 66 17.42 11.83 -35.00
N VAL A 67 17.47 11.65 -33.69
CA VAL A 67 17.03 12.64 -32.70
C VAL A 67 18.25 13.39 -32.17
N ASN A 68 18.24 14.72 -32.28
CA ASN A 68 19.28 15.58 -31.71
C ASN A 68 18.98 15.85 -30.23
N VAL A 69 19.95 15.59 -29.36
CA VAL A 69 19.80 15.82 -27.92
C VAL A 69 20.04 17.31 -27.62
N SER A 70 18.97 18.04 -27.28
CA SER A 70 19.08 19.45 -26.88
C SER A 70 19.48 19.60 -25.41
N GLU A 71 20.40 20.53 -25.10
CA GLU A 71 20.85 20.80 -23.72
C GLU A 71 19.76 21.43 -22.83
N ALA A 72 18.63 21.86 -23.41
CA ALA A 72 17.57 22.61 -22.73
C ALA A 72 16.43 21.74 -22.14
N ALA A 73 16.43 20.43 -22.37
CA ALA A 73 15.29 19.54 -22.06
C ALA A 73 15.01 19.30 -20.56
N ALA A 74 15.76 19.91 -19.64
CA ALA A 74 15.68 19.64 -18.20
C ALA A 74 14.54 20.37 -17.45
N ARG A 75 13.61 21.04 -18.12
CA ARG A 75 12.50 21.75 -17.46
C ARG A 75 11.18 21.04 -17.72
N ILE A 76 10.74 20.27 -16.72
CA ILE A 76 9.41 19.66 -16.68
C ILE A 76 8.47 20.65 -15.96
N PRO A 77 7.42 21.18 -16.62
CA PRO A 77 6.34 21.88 -15.93
C PRO A 77 5.42 20.83 -15.28
N SER A 78 5.25 20.86 -13.95
CA SER A 78 4.32 19.93 -13.25
C SER A 78 3.36 20.68 -12.34
N GLU A 79 2.37 21.36 -12.91
CA GLU A 79 1.25 21.92 -12.14
C GLU A 79 -0.11 21.74 -12.83
N THR A 80 -0.28 20.70 -13.66
CA THR A 80 -1.62 20.35 -14.16
C THR A 80 -2.28 19.35 -13.20
N PRO A 81 -3.40 19.69 -12.54
CA PRO A 81 -4.15 18.74 -11.75
C PRO A 81 -4.62 17.58 -12.65
N ILE A 82 -4.43 16.34 -12.20
CA ILE A 82 -4.94 15.16 -12.89
C ILE A 82 -6.45 15.09 -12.61
N PRO A 83 -7.31 14.98 -13.64
CA PRO A 83 -8.75 14.81 -13.45
C PRO A 83 -9.06 13.61 -12.55
N SER A 84 -10.04 13.74 -11.66
CA SER A 84 -10.57 12.63 -10.87
C SER A 84 -11.76 11.99 -11.58
N HIS A 85 -11.81 10.67 -11.67
CA HIS A 85 -12.92 9.95 -12.30
C HIS A 85 -14.04 9.54 -11.31
N GLU A 86 -14.14 10.17 -10.14
CA GLU A 86 -15.11 9.81 -9.08
C GLU A 86 -16.58 9.84 -9.53
N GLY A 87 -16.92 10.62 -10.56
CA GLY A 87 -18.28 10.80 -11.08
C GLY A 87 -18.61 10.03 -12.35
N GLU A 88 -17.70 9.22 -12.89
CA GLU A 88 -17.93 8.52 -14.16
C GLU A 88 -18.88 7.31 -14.02
N ILE A 89 -19.45 6.91 -15.16
CA ILE A 89 -20.38 5.77 -15.24
C ILE A 89 -19.56 4.49 -15.07
N VAL A 90 -19.87 3.72 -14.03
CA VAL A 90 -19.28 2.39 -13.79
C VAL A 90 -19.88 1.41 -14.78
N GLN A 91 -19.17 1.09 -15.86
CA GLN A 91 -19.62 0.15 -16.88
C GLN A 91 -18.91 -1.20 -16.75
N PRO A 92 -19.62 -2.29 -16.45
CA PRO A 92 -19.01 -3.61 -16.36
C PRO A 92 -18.44 -4.12 -17.67
N LEU A 93 -17.32 -4.85 -17.60
CA LEU A 93 -16.78 -5.58 -18.72
C LEU A 93 -17.77 -6.65 -19.20
N SER A 94 -18.37 -6.42 -20.37
CA SER A 94 -19.29 -7.39 -20.97
C SER A 94 -18.58 -8.68 -21.39
N ARG A 95 -19.33 -9.80 -21.40
CA ARG A 95 -18.85 -11.10 -21.91
C ARG A 95 -18.23 -11.00 -23.30
N LYS A 96 -18.92 -10.31 -24.22
CA LYS A 96 -18.48 -10.13 -25.60
C LYS A 96 -17.13 -9.41 -25.67
N ALA A 97 -16.95 -8.35 -24.89
CA ALA A 97 -15.68 -7.63 -24.82
C ALA A 97 -14.58 -8.51 -24.22
N TYR A 98 -14.87 -9.22 -23.12
CA TYR A 98 -13.93 -10.14 -22.48
C TYR A 98 -13.43 -11.25 -23.43
N GLU A 99 -14.32 -11.87 -24.19
CA GLU A 99 -13.98 -12.93 -25.16
C GLU A 99 -13.10 -12.42 -26.31
N GLN A 100 -13.12 -11.12 -26.60
CA GLN A 100 -12.29 -10.47 -27.63
C GLN A 100 -10.92 -10.01 -27.11
N LEU A 101 -10.70 -9.97 -25.79
CA LEU A 101 -9.43 -9.53 -25.22
C LEU A 101 -8.29 -10.53 -25.54
N PRO A 102 -7.06 -10.07 -25.80
CA PRO A 102 -5.90 -10.94 -25.90
C PRO A 102 -5.59 -11.59 -24.53
N TYR A 103 -4.83 -12.68 -24.54
CA TYR A 103 -4.55 -13.51 -23.35
C TYR A 103 -4.09 -12.69 -22.13
N THR A 104 -3.10 -11.81 -22.30
CA THR A 104 -2.55 -10.99 -21.21
C THR A 104 -3.62 -10.06 -20.60
N MET A 105 -4.48 -9.46 -21.43
CA MET A 105 -5.52 -8.56 -20.94
C MET A 105 -6.67 -9.31 -20.28
N ARG A 106 -7.01 -10.52 -20.75
CA ARG A 106 -7.95 -11.41 -20.03
C ARG A 106 -7.45 -11.76 -18.64
N ASN A 107 -6.17 -12.09 -18.51
CA ASN A 107 -5.56 -12.40 -17.21
C ASN A 107 -5.53 -11.20 -16.26
N MET A 108 -5.56 -9.96 -16.78
CA MET A 108 -5.63 -8.72 -16.01
C MET A 108 -7.07 -8.27 -15.73
N SER A 109 -8.00 -9.21 -15.63
CA SER A 109 -9.40 -8.97 -15.27
C SER A 109 -9.82 -9.84 -14.09
N VAL A 110 -10.95 -9.50 -13.48
CA VAL A 110 -11.61 -10.33 -12.46
C VAL A 110 -12.88 -10.96 -13.02
N TYR A 111 -12.92 -11.17 -14.34
CA TYR A 111 -14.10 -11.66 -15.02
C TYR A 111 -14.58 -12.97 -14.41
N GLY A 112 -15.85 -13.01 -13.99
CA GLY A 112 -16.46 -14.23 -13.43
C GLY A 112 -16.19 -14.49 -11.95
N LYS A 113 -15.43 -13.63 -11.25
CA LYS A 113 -15.04 -13.82 -9.84
C LYS A 113 -16.07 -13.26 -8.85
N THR A 114 -16.21 -13.91 -7.69
CA THR A 114 -16.93 -13.38 -6.50
C THR A 114 -15.93 -12.65 -5.59
N ILE A 115 -16.21 -11.39 -5.25
CA ILE A 115 -15.26 -10.53 -4.52
C ILE A 115 -15.93 -9.95 -3.27
N ILE A 116 -15.27 -10.16 -2.11
CA ILE A 116 -15.64 -9.52 -0.85
C ILE A 116 -14.76 -8.29 -0.62
N LEU A 117 -15.38 -7.17 -0.24
CA LEU A 117 -14.67 -5.93 0.11
C LEU A 117 -15.11 -5.44 1.49
N THR A 118 -14.16 -5.15 2.38
CA THR A 118 -14.44 -4.55 3.70
C THR A 118 -14.18 -3.05 3.69
N GLY A 119 -14.89 -2.29 4.54
CA GLY A 119 -14.79 -0.83 4.53
C GLY A 119 -15.32 -0.25 3.21
N ALA A 120 -16.32 -0.90 2.62
CA ALA A 120 -16.74 -0.67 1.24
C ALA A 120 -17.94 0.26 1.11
N ALA A 121 -18.50 0.75 2.23
CA ALA A 121 -19.56 1.76 2.20
C ALA A 121 -19.08 3.11 1.64
N ARG A 122 -17.77 3.39 1.71
CA ARG A 122 -17.17 4.65 1.21
C ARG A 122 -15.67 4.53 0.97
N GLY A 123 -15.07 5.60 0.42
CA GLY A 123 -13.61 5.75 0.33
C GLY A 123 -12.96 4.65 -0.52
N LEU A 124 -11.75 4.23 -0.14
CA LEU A 124 -10.93 3.34 -0.98
C LEU A 124 -11.64 2.02 -1.31
N GLY A 125 -12.26 1.37 -0.32
CA GLY A 125 -12.97 0.11 -0.52
C GLY A 125 -14.11 0.21 -1.53
N ASN A 126 -14.88 1.30 -1.47
CA ASN A 126 -15.97 1.56 -2.42
C ASN A 126 -15.44 1.76 -3.86
N HIS A 127 -14.38 2.53 -4.04
CA HIS A 127 -13.78 2.75 -5.36
C HIS A 127 -13.19 1.46 -5.95
N MET A 128 -12.55 0.62 -5.12
CA MET A 128 -12.09 -0.70 -5.56
C MET A 128 -13.24 -1.65 -5.88
N ALA A 129 -14.41 -1.53 -5.23
CA ALA A 129 -15.61 -2.30 -5.60
C ALA A 129 -16.10 -1.92 -7.00
N ARG A 130 -16.14 -0.62 -7.31
CA ARG A 130 -16.48 -0.11 -8.65
C ARG A 130 -15.51 -0.61 -9.71
N ALA A 131 -14.21 -0.57 -9.43
CA ALA A 131 -13.20 -1.11 -10.32
C ALA A 131 -13.38 -2.63 -10.56
N CYS A 132 -13.77 -3.38 -9.52
CA CYS A 132 -14.05 -4.80 -9.66
C CYS A 132 -15.26 -5.05 -10.59
N ALA A 133 -16.30 -4.22 -10.49
CA ALA A 133 -17.43 -4.27 -11.43
C ALA A 133 -16.98 -4.01 -12.87
N GLU A 134 -16.23 -2.93 -13.09
CA GLU A 134 -15.68 -2.55 -14.40
C GLU A 134 -14.78 -3.64 -14.98
N ALA A 135 -14.03 -4.37 -14.13
CA ALA A 135 -13.16 -5.47 -14.53
C ALA A 135 -13.87 -6.84 -14.63
N GLY A 136 -15.21 -6.87 -14.56
CA GLY A 136 -16.04 -8.03 -14.88
C GLY A 136 -16.37 -8.96 -13.71
N ALA A 137 -16.26 -8.50 -12.47
CA ALA A 137 -16.66 -9.30 -11.31
C ALA A 137 -18.09 -9.85 -11.49
N LYS A 138 -18.29 -11.11 -11.12
CA LYS A 138 -19.60 -11.78 -11.21
C LYS A 138 -20.52 -11.35 -10.07
N ASN A 139 -19.98 -11.31 -8.86
CA ASN A 139 -20.70 -10.91 -7.65
C ASN A 139 -19.80 -9.99 -6.82
N ILE A 140 -20.39 -8.93 -6.29
CA ILE A 140 -19.70 -8.00 -5.39
C ILE A 140 -20.38 -8.04 -4.04
N VAL A 141 -19.60 -8.26 -2.99
CA VAL A 141 -20.09 -8.37 -1.62
C VAL A 141 -19.42 -7.30 -0.77
N LEU A 142 -20.20 -6.36 -0.26
CA LEU A 142 -19.75 -5.20 0.51
C LEU A 142 -19.95 -5.48 2.01
N PHE A 143 -18.89 -5.36 2.79
CA PHE A 143 -18.91 -5.46 4.25
C PHE A 143 -18.55 -4.10 4.85
N ASP A 144 -19.39 -3.57 5.74
CA ASP A 144 -19.12 -2.34 6.48
C ASP A 144 -19.89 -2.32 7.81
N ALA A 145 -19.43 -1.52 8.77
CA ALA A 145 -20.12 -1.38 10.05
C ALA A 145 -21.33 -0.43 9.97
N ASN A 146 -21.36 0.46 8.96
CA ASN A 146 -22.44 1.42 8.76
C ASN A 146 -23.52 0.85 7.83
N GLN A 147 -24.71 0.59 8.37
CA GLN A 147 -25.84 0.04 7.61
C GLN A 147 -26.29 0.98 6.48
N GLU A 148 -26.61 2.22 6.82
CA GLU A 148 -27.22 3.17 5.88
C GLU A 148 -26.30 3.48 4.69
N LEU A 149 -25.03 3.79 4.96
CA LEU A 149 -24.04 4.04 3.90
C LEU A 149 -23.74 2.78 3.08
N GLY A 150 -23.80 1.61 3.72
CA GLY A 150 -23.58 0.33 3.04
C GLY A 150 -24.70 -0.01 2.06
N ASP A 151 -25.95 0.16 2.48
CA ASP A 151 -27.13 -0.03 1.64
C ASP A 151 -27.13 0.94 0.46
N GLU A 152 -26.82 2.23 0.70
CA GLU A 152 -26.69 3.25 -0.35
C GLU A 152 -25.61 2.86 -1.37
N ALA A 153 -24.42 2.48 -0.89
CA ALA A 153 -23.31 2.08 -1.76
C ALA A 153 -23.63 0.84 -2.60
N ALA A 154 -24.32 -0.15 -2.02
CA ALA A 154 -24.72 -1.36 -2.74
C ALA A 154 -25.78 -1.08 -3.80
N ALA A 155 -26.81 -0.30 -3.45
CA ALA A 155 -27.87 0.10 -4.38
C ALA A 155 -27.30 0.92 -5.54
N GLU A 156 -26.47 1.91 -5.26
CA GLU A 156 -25.86 2.76 -6.30
C GLU A 156 -24.98 1.93 -7.25
N LEU A 157 -24.18 1.00 -6.73
CA LEU A 157 -23.34 0.15 -7.56
C LEU A 157 -24.17 -0.82 -8.40
N HIS A 158 -25.22 -1.40 -7.83
CA HIS A 158 -26.17 -2.23 -8.57
C HIS A 158 -26.84 -1.45 -9.70
N ASP A 159 -27.38 -0.27 -9.42
CA ASP A 159 -28.09 0.56 -10.41
C ASP A 159 -27.19 0.97 -11.58
N LYS A 160 -25.91 1.26 -11.29
CA LYS A 160 -24.93 1.64 -12.33
C LYS A 160 -24.50 0.47 -13.21
N THR A 161 -24.48 -0.74 -12.67
CA THR A 161 -23.79 -1.89 -13.29
C THR A 161 -24.73 -3.00 -13.76
N GLY A 162 -25.89 -3.15 -13.12
CA GLY A 162 -26.77 -4.31 -13.25
C GLY A 162 -26.20 -5.60 -12.66
N LEU A 163 -25.05 -5.55 -11.97
CA LEU A 163 -24.43 -6.74 -11.37
C LEU A 163 -25.11 -7.09 -10.03
N PRO A 164 -25.09 -8.37 -9.63
CA PRO A 164 -25.41 -8.75 -8.25
C PRO A 164 -24.46 -8.08 -7.25
N VAL A 165 -25.02 -7.23 -6.39
CA VAL A 165 -24.31 -6.58 -5.29
C VAL A 165 -25.06 -6.86 -3.99
N SER A 166 -24.35 -7.35 -2.98
CA SER A 166 -24.92 -7.62 -1.65
C SER A 166 -24.16 -6.86 -0.59
N PHE A 167 -24.89 -6.38 0.42
CA PHE A 167 -24.31 -5.69 1.57
C PHE A 167 -24.54 -6.48 2.86
N PHE A 168 -23.51 -6.52 3.70
CA PHE A 168 -23.54 -7.11 5.02
C PHE A 168 -23.03 -6.08 6.04
N LYS A 169 -23.87 -5.77 7.02
CA LYS A 169 -23.45 -4.98 8.17
C LYS A 169 -22.58 -5.82 9.10
N VAL A 170 -21.27 -5.60 9.05
CA VAL A 170 -20.27 -6.35 9.81
C VAL A 170 -19.26 -5.38 10.43
N ASP A 171 -19.12 -5.44 11.74
CA ASP A 171 -17.97 -4.85 12.42
C ASP A 171 -16.80 -5.84 12.35
N VAL A 172 -15.68 -5.41 11.77
CA VAL A 172 -14.49 -6.27 11.58
C VAL A 172 -13.84 -6.71 12.90
N ARG A 173 -14.29 -6.19 14.05
CA ARG A 173 -13.86 -6.64 15.38
C ARG A 173 -14.64 -7.86 15.88
N ASP A 174 -15.82 -8.12 15.33
CA ASP A 174 -16.70 -9.21 15.77
C ASP A 174 -16.46 -10.47 14.94
N GLY A 175 -15.59 -11.35 15.44
CA GLY A 175 -15.27 -12.62 14.77
C GLY A 175 -16.49 -13.53 14.55
N ALA A 176 -17.50 -13.49 15.40
CA ALA A 176 -18.69 -14.33 15.24
C ALA A 176 -19.58 -13.80 14.11
N ALA A 177 -19.81 -12.48 14.07
CA ALA A 177 -20.54 -11.83 12.99
C ALA A 177 -19.84 -12.01 11.64
N ILE A 178 -18.50 -11.90 11.61
CA ILE A 178 -17.69 -12.14 10.41
C ILE A 178 -17.91 -13.56 9.89
N ASN A 179 -17.80 -14.57 10.76
CA ASN A 179 -17.96 -15.97 10.35
C ASN A 179 -19.37 -16.21 9.78
N ALA A 180 -20.41 -15.77 10.48
CA ALA A 180 -21.79 -15.91 10.03
C ALA A 180 -22.03 -15.23 8.67
N ALA A 181 -21.50 -14.02 8.47
CA ALA A 181 -21.64 -13.31 7.20
C ALA A 181 -20.86 -14.00 6.06
N VAL A 182 -19.67 -14.53 6.31
CA VAL A 182 -18.90 -15.29 5.31
C VAL A 182 -19.59 -16.61 4.98
N ASP A 183 -20.17 -17.30 5.96
CA ASP A 183 -20.93 -18.54 5.75
C ASP A 183 -22.15 -18.28 4.85
N GLU A 184 -22.89 -17.19 5.08
CA GLU A 184 -24.01 -16.77 4.22
C GLU A 184 -23.55 -16.48 2.78
N VAL A 185 -22.40 -15.82 2.61
CA VAL A 185 -21.81 -15.57 1.28
C VAL A 185 -21.45 -16.88 0.58
N VAL A 186 -20.90 -17.85 1.32
CA VAL A 186 -20.56 -19.17 0.78
C VAL A 186 -21.82 -19.94 0.37
N GLU A 187 -22.89 -19.86 1.15
CA GLU A 187 -24.18 -20.49 0.83
C GLU A 187 -24.77 -19.92 -0.47
N HIS A 188 -24.73 -18.60 -0.65
CA HIS A 188 -25.33 -17.92 -1.80
C HIS A 188 -24.48 -17.96 -3.07
N TYR A 189 -23.15 -17.82 -2.94
CA TYR A 189 -22.26 -17.59 -4.08
C TYR A 189 -21.14 -18.64 -4.21
N GLY A 190 -21.02 -19.56 -3.26
CA GLY A 190 -19.85 -20.41 -3.09
C GLY A 190 -18.66 -19.67 -2.48
N ALA A 191 -17.54 -20.38 -2.30
CA ALA A 191 -16.33 -19.78 -1.76
C ALA A 191 -15.86 -18.58 -2.62
N PRO A 192 -15.56 -17.43 -2.01
CA PRO A 192 -15.14 -16.23 -2.73
C PRO A 192 -13.78 -16.44 -3.42
N ASP A 193 -13.52 -15.68 -4.48
CA ASP A 193 -12.25 -15.70 -5.21
C ASP A 193 -11.26 -14.69 -4.64
N VAL A 194 -11.77 -13.56 -4.16
CA VAL A 194 -10.96 -12.41 -3.73
C VAL A 194 -11.52 -11.78 -2.46
N LEU A 195 -10.62 -11.43 -1.53
CA LEU A 195 -10.90 -10.50 -0.43
C LEU A 195 -10.07 -9.23 -0.63
N ILE A 196 -10.73 -8.07 -0.69
CA ILE A 196 -10.09 -6.76 -0.57
C ILE A 196 -10.41 -6.21 0.81
N ASN A 197 -9.46 -6.32 1.73
CA ASN A 197 -9.64 -5.92 3.11
C ASN A 197 -9.21 -4.46 3.30
N SER A 198 -10.18 -3.54 3.18
CA SER A 198 -9.94 -2.09 3.22
C SER A 198 -10.47 -1.39 4.47
N ALA A 199 -11.15 -2.11 5.38
CA ALA A 199 -11.59 -1.55 6.65
C ALA A 199 -10.41 -1.01 7.47
N GLY A 200 -10.55 0.20 7.99
CA GLY A 200 -9.52 0.81 8.81
C GLY A 200 -9.89 2.22 9.27
N ILE A 201 -9.24 2.65 10.35
CA ILE A 201 -9.33 4.00 10.90
C ILE A 201 -7.93 4.60 11.06
N ALA A 202 -7.86 5.93 11.07
CA ALA A 202 -6.65 6.67 11.33
C ALA A 202 -6.95 7.76 12.36
N ASP A 203 -6.30 7.66 13.52
CA ASP A 203 -6.27 8.71 14.52
C ASP A 203 -5.01 9.54 14.26
N SER A 204 -5.21 10.71 13.64
CA SER A 204 -4.13 11.56 13.12
C SER A 204 -3.90 12.79 13.98
N ASN A 205 -2.67 13.27 14.04
CA ASN A 205 -2.26 14.46 14.80
C ASN A 205 -2.54 14.33 16.31
N ILE A 206 -2.32 13.13 16.86
CA ILE A 206 -2.41 12.86 18.30
C ILE A 206 -1.01 12.50 18.82
N LYS A 207 -0.54 13.28 19.78
CA LYS A 207 0.77 13.08 20.42
C LYS A 207 0.84 11.79 21.20
N ALA A 208 1.99 11.13 21.17
CA ALA A 208 2.18 9.84 21.81
C ALA A 208 2.02 9.90 23.34
N GLU A 209 2.50 10.97 23.97
CA GLU A 209 2.46 11.14 25.43
C GLU A 209 1.06 11.45 25.99
N THR A 210 0.11 11.85 25.13
CA THR A 210 -1.28 12.13 25.52
C THR A 210 -2.30 11.20 24.85
N TYR A 211 -1.85 10.20 24.10
CA TYR A 211 -2.74 9.31 23.36
C TYR A 211 -3.52 8.42 24.33
N ASP A 212 -4.85 8.41 24.23
CA ASP A 212 -5.72 7.55 25.05
C ASP A 212 -5.46 6.05 24.76
N PRO A 213 -5.04 5.25 25.75
CA PRO A 213 -4.85 3.81 25.58
C PRO A 213 -6.07 3.06 25.05
N ALA A 214 -7.30 3.51 25.34
CA ALA A 214 -8.51 2.89 24.82
C ALA A 214 -8.67 3.13 23.31
N MET A 215 -8.38 4.35 22.84
CA MET A 215 -8.33 4.67 21.41
C MET A 215 -7.27 3.83 20.71
N PHE A 216 -6.09 3.65 21.32
CA PHE A 216 -5.02 2.85 20.71
C PHE A 216 -5.45 1.39 20.54
N ARG A 217 -6.05 0.78 21.57
CA ARG A 217 -6.58 -0.58 21.49
C ARG A 217 -7.64 -0.71 20.40
N ARG A 218 -8.59 0.23 20.33
CA ARG A 218 -9.62 0.25 19.29
C ARG A 218 -9.00 0.33 17.88
N LEU A 219 -7.99 1.17 17.69
CA LEU A 219 -7.30 1.32 16.40
C LEU A 219 -6.60 0.02 15.99
N ILE A 220 -5.88 -0.63 16.92
CA ILE A 220 -5.25 -1.93 16.65
C ILE A 220 -6.31 -3.00 16.35
N ASP A 221 -7.40 -3.01 17.11
CA ASP A 221 -8.46 -4.00 16.95
C ASP A 221 -9.15 -3.90 15.59
N ILE A 222 -9.40 -2.68 15.10
CA ILE A 222 -9.97 -2.47 13.76
C ILE A 222 -8.94 -2.78 12.68
N ASN A 223 -7.76 -2.15 12.73
CA ASN A 223 -6.82 -2.16 11.61
C ASN A 223 -6.08 -3.51 11.48
N LEU A 224 -5.68 -4.11 12.60
CA LEU A 224 -4.84 -5.31 12.63
C LEU A 224 -5.63 -6.57 12.98
N THR A 225 -6.32 -6.57 14.13
CA THR A 225 -7.11 -7.75 14.54
C THR A 225 -8.22 -8.02 13.52
N GLY A 226 -8.97 -7.00 13.10
CA GLY A 226 -10.01 -7.15 12.09
C GLY A 226 -9.48 -7.58 10.73
N SER A 227 -8.28 -7.12 10.35
CA SER A 227 -7.60 -7.61 9.14
C SER A 227 -7.34 -9.11 9.22
N PHE A 228 -6.87 -9.60 10.37
CA PHE A 228 -6.64 -11.02 10.61
C PHE A 228 -7.95 -11.82 10.60
N LEU A 229 -8.98 -11.40 11.35
CA LEU A 229 -10.25 -12.14 11.48
C LEU A 229 -10.96 -12.31 10.13
N MET A 230 -11.06 -11.24 9.34
CA MET A 230 -11.62 -11.30 7.99
C MET A 230 -10.82 -12.21 7.07
N SER A 231 -9.48 -12.09 7.08
CA SER A 231 -8.61 -12.94 6.26
C SER A 231 -8.72 -14.40 6.67
N GLN A 232 -8.84 -14.68 7.97
CA GLN A 232 -8.98 -16.03 8.50
C GLN A 232 -10.31 -16.67 8.07
N ALA A 233 -11.43 -15.94 8.17
CA ALA A 233 -12.74 -16.43 7.76
C ALA A 233 -12.78 -16.75 6.26
N VAL A 234 -12.36 -15.81 5.42
CA VAL A 234 -12.34 -15.99 3.96
C VAL A 234 -11.32 -17.06 3.54
N GLY A 235 -10.13 -17.04 4.13
CA GLY A 235 -9.09 -18.04 3.87
C GLY A 235 -9.54 -19.45 4.22
N ARG A 236 -10.23 -19.66 5.34
CA ARG A 236 -10.83 -20.96 5.69
C ARG A 236 -11.88 -21.39 4.66
N ALA A 237 -12.74 -20.49 4.20
CA ALA A 237 -13.75 -20.79 3.18
C ALA A 237 -13.10 -21.23 1.85
N MET A 238 -12.04 -20.53 1.41
CA MET A 238 -11.26 -20.90 0.23
C MET A 238 -10.61 -22.29 0.38
N MET A 239 -9.95 -22.54 1.53
CA MET A 239 -9.30 -23.82 1.82
C MET A 239 -10.30 -24.99 1.87
N ALA A 240 -11.44 -24.80 2.53
CA ALA A 240 -12.49 -25.82 2.63
C ALA A 240 -13.05 -26.21 1.26
N ALA A 241 -13.14 -25.26 0.33
CA ALA A 241 -13.56 -25.49 -1.04
C ALA A 241 -12.44 -26.00 -1.96
N GLY A 242 -11.19 -26.07 -1.50
CA GLY A 242 -10.03 -26.36 -2.35
C GLY A 242 -9.84 -25.34 -3.47
N LYS A 243 -10.27 -24.08 -3.24
CA LYS A 243 -10.32 -23.03 -4.25
C LYS A 243 -9.13 -22.08 -4.11
N PRO A 244 -8.30 -21.88 -5.15
CA PRO A 244 -7.28 -20.84 -5.17
C PRO A 244 -7.89 -19.46 -4.95
N GLY A 245 -7.14 -18.54 -4.34
CA GLY A 245 -7.69 -17.23 -3.96
C GLY A 245 -6.65 -16.11 -3.90
N SER A 246 -7.14 -14.87 -3.82
CA SER A 246 -6.31 -13.69 -3.59
C SER A 246 -6.85 -12.85 -2.44
N ILE A 247 -6.01 -12.57 -1.45
CA ILE A 247 -6.32 -11.68 -0.33
C ILE A 247 -5.43 -10.45 -0.46
N ILE A 248 -6.08 -9.28 -0.47
CA ILE A 248 -5.44 -7.98 -0.61
C ILE A 248 -5.70 -7.21 0.67
N LEU A 249 -4.64 -6.87 1.40
CA LEU A 249 -4.74 -6.06 2.61
C LEU A 249 -4.39 -4.61 2.29
N VAL A 250 -5.29 -3.68 2.59
CA VAL A 250 -5.01 -2.25 2.44
C VAL A 250 -4.24 -1.77 3.67
N ALA A 251 -2.93 -1.76 3.54
CA ALA A 251 -2.00 -1.24 4.53
C ALA A 251 -1.86 0.29 4.38
N SER A 252 -0.62 0.81 4.35
CA SER A 252 -0.29 2.22 4.12
C SER A 252 1.22 2.37 4.01
N MET A 253 1.70 3.39 3.28
CA MET A 253 3.10 3.80 3.35
C MET A 253 3.55 4.08 4.80
N SER A 254 2.63 4.53 5.66
CA SER A 254 2.83 4.76 7.09
C SER A 254 3.26 3.52 7.87
N GLY A 255 3.06 2.32 7.33
CA GLY A 255 3.62 1.08 7.90
C GLY A 255 5.09 0.85 7.55
N SER A 256 5.66 1.65 6.65
CA SER A 256 7.06 1.54 6.18
C SER A 256 7.91 2.78 6.52
N VAL A 257 7.28 3.92 6.81
CA VAL A 257 7.96 5.16 7.18
C VAL A 257 7.29 5.87 8.35
N VAL A 258 7.96 6.88 8.90
CA VAL A 258 7.36 7.86 9.81
C VAL A 258 6.87 9.05 9.00
N ASN A 259 5.59 9.39 9.16
CA ASN A 259 4.99 10.52 8.46
C ASN A 259 5.39 11.83 9.12
N PHE A 260 5.79 12.81 8.31
CA PHE A 260 6.06 14.16 8.78
C PHE A 260 5.11 15.16 8.08
N PRO A 261 4.58 16.18 8.79
CA PRO A 261 4.74 16.49 10.22
C PRO A 261 3.66 15.84 11.11
N GLN A 262 3.10 14.71 10.69
CA GLN A 262 1.90 14.11 11.28
C GLN A 262 2.23 13.19 12.45
N GLU A 263 1.78 13.54 13.66
CA GLU A 263 1.89 12.68 14.85
C GLU A 263 0.83 11.57 14.79
N GLN A 264 1.25 10.32 14.59
CA GLN A 264 0.32 9.17 14.43
C GLN A 264 0.99 7.81 14.67
N SER A 265 1.84 7.70 15.69
CA SER A 265 2.62 6.48 15.98
C SER A 265 1.78 5.20 16.06
N CYS A 266 0.59 5.27 16.66
CA CYS A 266 -0.36 4.15 16.78
C CYS A 266 -0.86 3.66 15.41
N TYR A 267 -1.20 4.57 14.50
CA TYR A 267 -1.62 4.23 13.14
C TYR A 267 -0.48 3.55 12.37
N ASN A 268 0.73 4.13 12.43
CA ASN A 268 1.91 3.58 11.77
C ASN A 268 2.23 2.17 12.28
N ALA A 269 2.19 1.96 13.60
CA ALA A 269 2.36 0.64 14.20
C ALA A 269 1.31 -0.37 13.71
N SER A 270 0.03 0.03 13.64
CA SER A 270 -1.04 -0.84 13.15
C SER A 270 -0.81 -1.28 11.70
N LYS A 271 -0.42 -0.34 10.82
CA LYS A 271 -0.21 -0.62 9.40
C LYS A 271 1.09 -1.38 9.13
N ALA A 272 2.14 -1.17 9.93
CA ALA A 272 3.33 -2.02 9.93
C ALA A 272 2.97 -3.47 10.31
N GLY A 273 2.11 -3.63 11.32
CA GLY A 273 1.54 -4.93 11.71
C GLY A 273 0.78 -5.61 10.57
N VAL A 274 -0.06 -4.86 9.83
CA VAL A 274 -0.81 -5.40 8.68
C VAL A 274 0.14 -5.88 7.57
N ILE A 275 1.19 -5.12 7.27
CA ILE A 275 2.19 -5.51 6.26
C ILE A 275 2.87 -6.83 6.66
N GLN A 276 3.28 -6.95 7.93
CA GLN A 276 3.93 -8.17 8.40
C GLN A 276 2.96 -9.34 8.50
N LEU A 277 1.72 -9.11 8.91
CA LEU A 277 0.65 -10.10 8.89
C LEU A 277 0.44 -10.66 7.47
N GLY A 278 0.36 -9.78 6.47
CA GLY A 278 0.23 -10.19 5.07
C GLY A 278 1.35 -11.11 4.61
N ARG A 279 2.60 -10.83 5.02
CA ARG A 279 3.75 -11.71 4.75
C ARG A 279 3.65 -13.07 5.41
N SER A 280 3.22 -13.12 6.67
CA SER A 280 3.04 -14.39 7.40
C SER A 280 1.94 -15.24 6.77
N LEU A 281 0.76 -14.66 6.52
CA LEU A 281 -0.35 -15.37 5.88
C LEU A 281 0.01 -15.87 4.47
N ALA A 282 0.74 -15.06 3.69
CA ALA A 282 1.26 -15.47 2.39
C ALA A 282 2.12 -16.73 2.47
N ALA A 283 3.06 -16.79 3.43
CA ALA A 283 3.94 -17.94 3.62
C ALA A 283 3.16 -19.18 4.10
N GLU A 284 2.21 -19.00 5.02
CA GLU A 284 1.42 -20.10 5.58
C GLU A 284 0.43 -20.69 4.57
N TRP A 285 -0.14 -19.85 3.69
CA TRP A 285 -1.24 -20.23 2.81
C TRP A 285 -0.87 -20.48 1.35
N ALA A 286 0.39 -20.25 0.96
CA ALA A 286 0.88 -20.56 -0.38
C ALA A 286 0.63 -22.03 -0.79
N LYS A 287 0.70 -22.97 0.17
CA LYS A 287 0.40 -24.40 -0.05
C LYS A 287 -1.06 -24.71 -0.41
N TYR A 288 -1.96 -23.73 -0.29
CA TYR A 288 -3.37 -23.83 -0.66
C TYR A 288 -3.70 -23.00 -1.92
N ASP A 289 -2.68 -22.52 -2.64
CA ASP A 289 -2.84 -21.60 -3.78
C ASP A 289 -3.60 -20.29 -3.42
N ILE A 290 -3.51 -19.88 -2.15
CA ILE A 290 -4.04 -18.61 -1.66
C ILE A 290 -2.89 -17.62 -1.53
N ARG A 291 -2.99 -16.51 -2.27
CA ARG A 291 -1.99 -15.43 -2.26
C ARG A 291 -2.43 -14.33 -1.32
N VAL A 292 -1.48 -13.73 -0.60
CA VAL A 292 -1.77 -12.59 0.28
C VAL A 292 -0.79 -11.46 -0.04
N ASN A 293 -1.28 -10.30 -0.46
CA ASN A 293 -0.45 -9.13 -0.78
C ASN A 293 -1.03 -7.88 -0.12
N CYS A 294 -0.20 -6.84 0.03
CA CYS A 294 -0.63 -5.55 0.56
C CYS A 294 -0.62 -4.47 -0.51
N ILE A 295 -1.62 -3.59 -0.48
CA ILE A 295 -1.55 -2.26 -1.11
C ILE A 295 -1.24 -1.27 0.00
N SER A 296 -0.19 -0.46 -0.16
CA SER A 296 0.22 0.58 0.78
C SER A 296 0.12 1.96 0.11
N PRO A 297 -1.06 2.60 0.18
CA PRO A 297 -1.23 3.92 -0.40
C PRO A 297 -0.41 4.99 0.34
N GLY A 298 -0.04 6.03 -0.40
CA GLY A 298 0.41 7.29 0.16
C GLY A 298 -0.74 8.16 0.65
N TYR A 299 -0.55 9.48 0.62
CA TYR A 299 -1.63 10.41 0.93
C TYR A 299 -2.61 10.48 -0.24
N MET A 300 -3.80 9.95 -0.03
CA MET A 300 -4.89 9.93 -1.02
C MET A 300 -5.88 11.06 -0.76
N ASP A 301 -6.41 11.68 -1.81
CA ASP A 301 -7.45 12.71 -1.71
C ASP A 301 -8.82 12.10 -1.43
N THR A 302 -9.02 11.66 -0.19
CA THR A 302 -10.28 11.07 0.28
C THR A 302 -11.14 12.12 0.99
N ALA A 303 -12.43 11.82 1.19
CA ALA A 303 -13.31 12.64 2.03
C ALA A 303 -12.73 12.93 3.43
N LEU A 304 -11.96 12.00 4.01
CA LEU A 304 -11.28 12.20 5.30
C LEU A 304 -10.21 13.31 5.23
N ASN A 305 -9.56 13.45 4.09
CA ASN A 305 -8.52 14.46 3.89
C ASN A 305 -9.07 15.78 3.35
N ARG A 306 -10.25 15.81 2.71
CA ARG A 306 -10.92 17.02 2.17
C ARG A 306 -11.51 17.95 3.25
N VAL A 307 -10.87 18.06 4.41
CA VAL A 307 -11.24 18.99 5.48
C VAL A 307 -10.31 20.22 5.51
N PRO A 308 -10.82 21.45 5.75
CA PRO A 308 -10.00 22.67 5.73
C PRO A 308 -8.85 22.66 6.75
N ALA A 309 -9.04 21.97 7.88
CA ALA A 309 -8.04 21.85 8.94
C ALA A 309 -6.72 21.22 8.48
N LEU A 310 -6.72 20.46 7.38
CA LEU A 310 -5.55 19.77 6.85
C LEU A 310 -4.83 20.54 5.74
N ASP A 311 -5.30 21.72 5.31
CA ASP A 311 -4.76 22.37 4.11
C ASP A 311 -3.30 22.81 4.23
N ALA A 312 -2.88 23.25 5.42
CA ALA A 312 -1.45 23.53 5.69
C ALA A 312 -0.61 22.25 5.64
N GLN A 313 -1.13 21.15 6.21
CA GLN A 313 -0.44 19.86 6.26
C GLN A 313 -0.32 19.24 4.87
N LYS A 314 -1.37 19.32 4.05
CA LYS A 314 -1.38 18.89 2.64
C LYS A 314 -0.31 19.59 1.80
N LYS A 315 -0.03 20.88 2.04
CA LYS A 315 1.05 21.59 1.35
C LYS A 315 2.41 20.94 1.65
N ILE A 316 2.64 20.58 2.91
CA ILE A 316 3.87 19.91 3.33
C ILE A 316 3.95 18.50 2.73
N TRP A 317 2.87 17.72 2.84
CA TRP A 317 2.79 16.39 2.24
C TRP A 317 3.12 16.42 0.75
N LYS A 318 2.48 17.32 -0.01
CA LYS A 318 2.74 17.49 -1.44
C LYS A 318 4.20 17.88 -1.71
N SER A 319 4.76 18.82 -0.95
CA SER A 319 6.16 19.24 -1.11
C SER A 319 7.18 18.13 -0.85
N LEU A 320 6.80 17.11 -0.08
CA LEU A 320 7.62 15.93 0.22
C LEU A 320 7.31 14.75 -0.72
N THR A 321 6.30 14.85 -1.58
CA THR A 321 5.99 13.85 -2.59
C THR A 321 6.64 14.29 -3.92
N PRO A 322 7.51 13.49 -4.55
CA PRO A 322 8.12 13.83 -5.85
C PRO A 322 7.12 14.22 -6.95
N GLN A 323 5.94 13.59 -7.00
CA GLN A 323 4.86 13.97 -7.92
C GLN A 323 4.10 15.27 -7.53
N ASN A 324 4.45 15.89 -6.40
CA ASN A 324 3.92 17.16 -5.88
C ASN A 324 2.38 17.22 -5.75
N ARG A 325 1.75 16.09 -5.42
CA ARG A 325 0.29 15.98 -5.32
C ARG A 325 -0.13 14.89 -4.33
N LEU A 326 -1.42 14.89 -4.00
CA LEU A 326 -2.11 13.76 -3.39
C LEU A 326 -2.46 12.76 -4.51
N GLY A 327 -2.54 11.47 -4.18
CA GLY A 327 -3.08 10.46 -5.09
C GLY A 327 -4.61 10.58 -5.19
N ASN A 328 -5.18 10.42 -6.38
CA ASN A 328 -6.62 10.26 -6.52
C ASN A 328 -7.00 8.83 -6.13
N VAL A 329 -8.20 8.63 -5.55
CA VAL A 329 -8.58 7.33 -4.99
C VAL A 329 -8.62 6.22 -6.07
N ASP A 330 -9.05 6.57 -7.28
CA ASP A 330 -9.14 5.70 -8.44
C ASP A 330 -7.77 5.21 -8.96
N GLU A 331 -6.66 5.88 -8.60
CA GLU A 331 -5.32 5.42 -8.98
C GLU A 331 -4.91 4.12 -8.27
N LEU A 332 -5.64 3.69 -7.23
CA LEU A 332 -5.46 2.38 -6.61
C LEU A 332 -6.14 1.24 -7.38
N ASN A 333 -7.12 1.56 -8.22
CA ASN A 333 -8.01 0.59 -8.87
C ASN A 333 -7.23 -0.41 -9.72
N GLY A 334 -6.31 0.08 -10.57
CA GLY A 334 -5.51 -0.78 -11.44
C GLY A 334 -4.66 -1.78 -10.66
N LEU A 335 -4.07 -1.37 -9.54
CA LEU A 335 -3.30 -2.26 -8.66
C LEU A 335 -4.19 -3.27 -7.95
N ALA A 336 -5.37 -2.86 -7.47
CA ALA A 336 -6.34 -3.76 -6.87
C ALA A 336 -6.77 -4.86 -7.84
N ILE A 337 -7.09 -4.50 -9.09
CA ILE A 337 -7.45 -5.47 -10.14
C ILE A 337 -6.26 -6.37 -10.47
N PHE A 338 -5.05 -5.83 -10.64
CA PHE A 338 -3.86 -6.65 -10.88
C PHE A 338 -3.67 -7.72 -9.79
N LEU A 339 -3.75 -7.34 -8.51
CA LEU A 339 -3.59 -8.26 -7.38
C LEU A 339 -4.76 -9.26 -7.26
N ALA A 340 -5.97 -8.88 -7.65
CA ALA A 340 -7.16 -9.74 -7.63
C ALA A 340 -7.22 -10.72 -8.82
N SER A 341 -6.57 -10.33 -9.92
CA SER A 341 -6.58 -11.05 -11.19
C SER A 341 -5.55 -12.18 -11.27
N ASP A 342 -5.57 -12.88 -12.39
CA ASP A 342 -4.64 -13.97 -12.69
C ASP A 342 -3.25 -13.48 -13.12
N SER A 343 -3.12 -12.19 -13.45
CA SER A 343 -1.84 -11.55 -13.77
C SER A 343 -0.85 -11.51 -12.61
N SER A 344 -1.32 -11.68 -11.37
CA SER A 344 -0.46 -11.73 -10.17
C SER A 344 -0.32 -13.14 -9.57
N LYS A 345 -0.63 -14.21 -10.32
CA LYS A 345 -0.59 -15.61 -9.85
C LYS A 345 0.72 -16.05 -9.19
N PHE A 346 1.86 -15.46 -9.56
CA PHE A 346 3.17 -15.77 -8.96
C PHE A 346 3.58 -14.81 -7.83
N MET A 347 2.69 -13.91 -7.42
CA MET A 347 2.99 -12.86 -6.45
C MET A 347 2.22 -13.09 -5.15
N THR A 348 2.96 -13.28 -4.06
CA THR A 348 2.44 -13.42 -2.68
C THR A 348 3.46 -12.84 -1.70
N GLY A 349 3.00 -12.27 -0.58
CA GLY A 349 3.83 -11.65 0.46
C GLY A 349 4.38 -10.27 0.11
N SER A 350 3.95 -9.67 -1.01
CA SER A 350 4.44 -8.36 -1.45
C SER A 350 3.72 -7.21 -0.76
N ASN A 351 4.46 -6.13 -0.49
CA ASN A 351 3.91 -4.83 -0.09
C ASN A 351 4.07 -3.83 -1.24
N CYS A 352 2.99 -3.52 -1.93
CA CYS A 352 2.99 -2.60 -3.06
C CYS A 352 2.73 -1.18 -2.59
N ILE A 353 3.78 -0.37 -2.48
CA ILE A 353 3.66 1.06 -2.14
C ILE A 353 3.27 1.85 -3.40
N ILE A 354 2.25 2.71 -3.26
CA ILE A 354 1.76 3.61 -4.31
C ILE A 354 1.50 4.99 -3.69
N ASP A 355 2.52 5.84 -3.71
CA ASP A 355 2.58 7.05 -2.87
C ASP A 355 3.11 8.30 -3.58
N GLY A 356 3.19 8.27 -4.91
CA GLY A 356 3.76 9.37 -5.70
C GLY A 356 5.25 9.59 -5.48
N GLY A 357 5.97 8.60 -4.92
CA GLY A 357 7.40 8.63 -4.62
C GLY A 357 7.74 9.14 -3.23
N TYR A 358 6.76 9.33 -2.34
CA TYR A 358 7.00 9.90 -1.00
C TYR A 358 8.06 9.11 -0.20
N THR A 359 8.02 7.79 -0.27
CA THR A 359 8.92 6.91 0.49
C THR A 359 10.26 6.63 -0.18
N CYS A 360 10.50 7.09 -1.41
CA CYS A 360 11.79 6.86 -2.10
C CYS A 360 12.83 7.97 -1.86
N LEU A 361 12.52 8.93 -0.98
CA LEU A 361 13.37 10.09 -0.65
C LEU A 361 14.16 9.90 0.64
#